data_AF-A0A329K8K5-F1
#
_entry.id   AF-A0A329K8K5-F1
#
_cell.length_a   1.000
_cell.length_b   1.000
_cell.length_c   1.000
_cell.angle_alpha   90.00
_cell.angle_beta   90.00
_cell.angle_gamma   90.00
#
_symmetry.space_group_name_H-M   'P 1'
#
loop_
_entity.id
_entity.type
_entity.pdbx_description
1 polymer ?
#
loop_
_entity_poly.entity_id
_entity_poly.type
_entity_poly.pdbx_seq_one_letter_code
_entity_poly.pdbx_strand_id
1 'polypeptide(L)'
;MSTNIHSAKNPMLGYRFQPLYALLVLWNEAEDDTDRVQVEADDDVTLNGSMINLYQLKHSTDNSKTLTIKNDGFWKTIRIWASFADSAKHRLYFVTADQVKPDDPLYKLVQKDSERNDLVRLMEDEANSIIEARNKAKAMGKKPLPYETRIDGCLAFNKLSPDQRINLVNKILIRPRTFDIFQVQAEVIRILSNMAVSKSRPLIAERLLQWWDKRMLESKDGITKSELVFNVHYLIAQFQDNNLPDDFSIVTPASIDSELGGFMEKQIDLVNGGFSRKKRAAIARWRARNQRERWIQDDLLYAMELEGYDEVLRQVWDDRHAPMKDDLLGESENVCKEKGRCLLDWVHNESHLHINPIRTEWKQHFLIHGSYHQLADELKVGWHPEFKDKLSQDK
;
A
#
# COMPACT_ATOMS: atom_id res chain seq x y z
N MET A 1 -27.93 22.38 -12.93
CA MET A 1 -27.15 21.65 -11.92
C MET A 1 -26.11 22.61 -11.37
N SER A 2 -26.16 22.91 -10.08
CA SER A 2 -25.24 23.83 -9.41
C SER A 2 -23.83 23.23 -9.42
N THR A 3 -22.91 23.83 -10.17
CA THR A 3 -21.48 23.55 -10.09
C THR A 3 -21.00 24.02 -8.72
N ASN A 4 -20.72 23.08 -7.83
CA ASN A 4 -20.29 23.36 -6.47
C ASN A 4 -18.92 24.07 -6.51
N ILE A 5 -18.91 25.38 -6.23
CA ILE A 5 -17.76 26.30 -6.39
C ILE A 5 -16.59 25.96 -5.44
N HIS A 6 -16.83 25.09 -4.45
CA HIS A 6 -15.82 24.58 -3.53
C HIS A 6 -15.95 23.06 -3.34
N SER A 7 -15.77 22.29 -4.42
CA SER A 7 -15.59 20.84 -4.29
C SER A 7 -14.23 20.54 -3.65
N ALA A 8 -14.22 20.08 -2.39
CA ALA A 8 -13.01 19.65 -1.68
C ALA A 8 -12.34 18.41 -2.30
N LYS A 9 -12.98 17.79 -3.29
CA LYS A 9 -12.49 16.58 -3.98
C LYS A 9 -11.14 16.82 -4.66
N ASN A 10 -10.97 17.92 -5.40
CA ASN A 10 -9.73 18.15 -6.17
C ASN A 10 -8.52 18.43 -5.25
N PRO A 11 -8.62 19.31 -4.23
CA PRO A 11 -7.55 19.47 -3.25
C PRO A 11 -7.21 18.17 -2.51
N MET A 12 -8.22 17.41 -2.07
CA MET A 12 -8.02 16.12 -1.40
C MET A 12 -7.24 15.12 -2.28
N LEU A 13 -7.59 15.00 -3.56
CA LEU A 13 -6.87 14.14 -4.49
C LEU A 13 -5.42 14.61 -4.69
N GLY A 14 -5.17 15.92 -4.74
CA GLY A 14 -3.82 16.47 -4.80
C GLY A 14 -2.97 16.07 -3.59
N TYR A 15 -3.49 16.24 -2.37
CA TYR A 15 -2.79 15.83 -1.15
C TYR A 15 -2.57 14.31 -1.08
N ARG A 16 -3.52 13.51 -1.54
CA ARG A 16 -3.36 12.04 -1.59
C ARG A 16 -2.39 11.58 -2.67
N PHE A 17 -2.18 12.39 -3.71
CA PHE A 17 -1.23 12.07 -4.76
C PHE A 17 0.22 12.20 -4.31
N GLN A 18 0.53 13.14 -3.42
CA GLN A 18 1.90 13.38 -2.92
C GLN A 18 2.58 12.13 -2.34
N PRO A 19 2.01 11.42 -1.33
CA PRO A 19 2.65 10.22 -0.80
C PRO A 19 2.75 9.12 -1.85
N LEU A 20 1.79 8.99 -2.75
CA LEU A 20 1.82 7.97 -3.81
C LEU A 20 2.91 8.26 -4.85
N TYR A 21 3.10 9.52 -5.21
CA TYR A 21 4.20 9.95 -6.09
C TYR A 21 5.56 9.79 -5.39
N ALA A 22 5.63 10.04 -4.09
CA ALA A 22 6.84 9.84 -3.28
C ALA A 22 7.37 8.40 -3.34
N LEU A 23 6.49 7.39 -3.38
CA LEU A 23 6.87 5.99 -3.61
C LEU A 23 7.66 5.85 -4.91
N LEU A 24 7.15 6.41 -6.01
CA LEU A 24 7.78 6.30 -7.32
C LEU A 24 9.09 7.08 -7.39
N VAL A 25 9.17 8.24 -6.73
CA VAL A 25 10.41 9.02 -6.60
C VAL A 25 11.47 8.19 -5.88
N LEU A 26 11.13 7.64 -4.70
CA LEU A 26 12.07 6.83 -3.92
C LEU A 26 12.53 5.60 -4.71
N TRP A 27 11.61 4.90 -5.38
CA TRP A 27 11.95 3.68 -6.11
C TRP A 27 12.82 3.95 -7.35
N ASN A 28 12.48 4.97 -8.14
CA ASN A 28 13.14 5.18 -9.43
C ASN A 28 14.39 6.06 -9.35
N GLU A 29 14.50 6.92 -8.33
CA GLU A 29 15.47 8.02 -8.34
C GLU A 29 16.42 8.05 -7.17
N ALA A 30 16.15 7.29 -6.10
CA ALA A 30 17.12 7.12 -5.04
C ALA A 30 18.36 6.41 -5.58
N GLU A 31 19.52 7.02 -5.37
CA GLU A 31 20.81 6.52 -5.87
C GLU A 31 21.40 5.53 -4.86
N ASP A 32 21.26 5.80 -3.56
CA ASP A 32 21.79 4.99 -2.46
C ASP A 32 20.68 4.36 -1.59
N ASP A 33 21.00 3.27 -0.89
CA ASP A 33 20.08 2.57 0.01
C ASP A 33 19.70 3.39 1.26
N THR A 34 20.52 4.37 1.62
CA THR A 34 20.29 5.30 2.74
C THR A 34 19.50 6.54 2.35
N ASP A 35 19.31 6.79 1.05
CA ASP A 35 18.46 7.86 0.55
C ASP A 35 17.03 7.66 1.06
N ARG A 36 16.35 8.76 1.36
CA ARG A 36 15.01 8.73 1.96
C ARG A 36 14.07 9.75 1.38
N VAL A 37 12.79 9.41 1.35
CA VAL A 37 11.74 10.33 0.92
C VAL A 37 10.94 10.84 2.11
N GLN A 38 10.57 12.12 2.05
CA GLN A 38 9.65 12.80 2.96
C GLN A 38 8.57 13.49 2.15
N VAL A 39 7.40 13.67 2.74
CA VAL A 39 6.25 14.35 2.15
C VAL A 39 5.90 15.53 3.03
N GLU A 40 5.55 16.67 2.43
CA GLU A 40 5.25 17.92 3.15
C GLU A 40 6.41 18.39 4.04
N ALA A 41 7.64 18.33 3.48
CA ALA A 41 8.87 18.78 4.13
C ALA A 41 9.32 20.13 3.55
N ASP A 42 10.43 20.16 2.82
CA ASP A 42 10.91 21.36 2.12
C ASP A 42 10.09 21.69 0.86
N ASP A 43 9.37 20.70 0.32
CA ASP A 43 8.37 20.82 -0.74
C ASP A 43 7.33 19.68 -0.60
N ASP A 44 6.42 19.54 -1.56
CA ASP A 44 5.38 18.50 -1.55
C ASP A 44 5.98 17.09 -1.37
N VAL A 45 7.08 16.80 -2.07
CA VAL A 45 7.90 15.59 -1.90
C VAL A 45 9.37 15.99 -1.90
N THR A 46 10.13 15.47 -0.93
CA THR A 46 11.57 15.69 -0.81
C THR A 46 12.29 14.34 -0.79
N LEU A 47 13.22 14.14 -1.72
CA LEU A 47 14.15 13.00 -1.70
C LEU A 47 15.51 13.49 -1.21
N ASN A 48 15.89 13.04 -0.02
CA ASN A 48 17.16 13.34 0.63
C ASN A 48 18.18 12.24 0.33
N GLY A 49 19.26 12.60 -0.35
CA GLY A 49 20.43 11.77 -0.56
C GLY A 49 21.71 12.61 -0.57
N SER A 50 22.66 12.26 -1.44
CA SER A 50 23.84 13.10 -1.71
C SER A 50 23.45 14.50 -2.19
N MET A 51 22.38 14.57 -2.99
CA MET A 51 21.66 15.77 -3.41
C MET A 51 20.26 15.76 -2.78
N ILE A 52 19.69 16.94 -2.56
CA ILE A 52 18.32 17.13 -2.08
C ILE A 52 17.46 17.46 -3.30
N ASN A 53 16.58 16.53 -3.67
CA ASN A 53 15.65 16.69 -4.78
C ASN A 53 14.30 17.15 -4.23
N LEU A 54 13.87 18.36 -4.59
CA LEU A 54 12.59 18.93 -4.19
C LEU A 54 11.60 18.79 -5.34
N TYR A 55 10.43 18.21 -5.07
CA TYR A 55 9.37 18.01 -6.06
C TYR A 55 8.15 18.82 -5.63
N GLN A 56 7.79 19.80 -6.46
CA GLN A 56 6.50 20.45 -6.38
C GLN A 56 5.54 19.76 -7.34
N LEU A 57 4.43 19.24 -6.82
CA LEU A 57 3.39 18.56 -7.57
C LEU A 57 2.22 19.52 -7.86
N LYS A 58 1.89 19.67 -9.14
CA LYS A 58 0.65 20.29 -9.61
C LYS A 58 -0.24 19.21 -10.23
N HIS A 59 -0.89 18.46 -9.35
CA HIS A 59 -1.83 17.41 -9.72
C HIS A 59 -3.14 17.98 -10.28
N SER A 60 -3.69 17.31 -11.29
CA SER A 60 -5.02 17.55 -11.84
C SER A 60 -5.56 16.27 -12.46
N THR A 61 -6.88 16.05 -12.34
CA THR A 61 -7.60 14.97 -13.03
C THR A 61 -8.33 15.45 -14.28
N ASP A 62 -8.25 16.74 -14.58
CA ASP A 62 -8.90 17.34 -15.75
C ASP A 62 -7.95 17.32 -16.97
N ASN A 63 -8.49 17.61 -18.16
CA ASN A 63 -7.71 17.66 -19.40
C ASN A 63 -6.44 18.52 -19.24
N SER A 64 -5.29 17.97 -19.65
CA SER A 64 -3.98 18.64 -19.58
C SER A 64 -4.02 19.99 -20.30
N LYS A 65 -3.65 21.06 -19.61
CA LYS A 65 -3.51 22.39 -20.21
C LYS A 65 -2.10 22.57 -20.75
N THR A 66 -1.86 23.69 -21.42
CA THR A 66 -0.50 24.08 -21.81
C THR A 66 0.13 24.91 -20.69
N LEU A 67 1.26 24.44 -20.17
CA LEU A 67 2.09 25.19 -19.25
C LEU A 67 2.91 26.23 -20.04
N THR A 68 2.89 27.47 -19.58
CA THR A 68 3.65 28.60 -20.16
C THR A 68 4.28 29.39 -19.01
N ILE A 69 5.22 30.30 -19.31
CA ILE A 69 5.85 31.19 -18.31
C ILE A 69 4.80 31.94 -17.48
N LYS A 70 3.60 32.18 -18.03
CA LYS A 70 2.52 32.93 -17.38
C LYS A 70 1.72 32.12 -16.36
N ASN A 71 2.09 30.87 -16.09
CA ASN A 71 1.38 30.01 -15.15
C ASN A 71 1.53 30.48 -13.69
N ASP A 72 0.40 30.72 -13.03
CA ASP A 72 0.36 31.18 -11.63
C ASP A 72 1.03 30.20 -10.65
N GLY A 73 0.82 28.89 -10.86
CA GLY A 73 1.40 27.84 -10.04
C GLY A 73 2.92 27.79 -10.14
N PHE A 74 3.46 28.01 -11.34
CA PHE A 74 4.90 28.08 -11.57
C PHE A 74 5.53 29.25 -10.80
N TRP A 75 4.98 30.47 -10.89
CA TRP A 75 5.51 31.62 -10.14
C TRP A 75 5.37 31.48 -8.62
N LYS A 76 4.30 30.84 -8.13
CA LYS A 76 4.18 30.48 -6.71
C LYS A 76 5.31 29.56 -6.26
N THR A 77 5.71 28.61 -7.11
CA THR A 77 6.83 27.71 -6.82
C THR A 77 8.17 28.44 -6.92
N ILE A 78 8.37 29.34 -7.90
CA ILE A 78 9.56 30.20 -7.98
C ILE A 78 9.73 31.04 -6.70
N ARG A 79 8.64 31.55 -6.11
CA ARG A 79 8.69 32.27 -4.84
C ARG A 79 9.37 31.44 -3.74
N ILE A 80 9.00 30.17 -3.62
CA ILE A 80 9.53 29.24 -2.61
C ILE A 80 10.98 28.92 -2.95
N TRP A 81 11.24 28.55 -4.21
CA TRP A 81 12.56 28.08 -4.63
C TRP A 81 13.64 29.15 -4.73
N ALA A 82 13.27 30.44 -4.75
CA ALA A 82 14.24 31.54 -4.77
C ALA A 82 15.27 31.44 -3.62
N SER A 83 14.90 30.87 -2.47
CA SER A 83 15.83 30.64 -1.34
C SER A 83 16.94 29.63 -1.66
N PHE A 84 16.76 28.76 -2.65
CA PHE A 84 17.73 27.73 -3.04
C PHE A 84 18.65 28.15 -4.19
N ALA A 85 18.58 29.41 -4.65
CA ALA A 85 19.39 29.93 -5.76
C ALA A 85 20.90 29.71 -5.56
N ASP A 86 21.41 29.87 -4.34
CA ASP A 86 22.84 29.68 -4.01
C ASP A 86 23.19 28.25 -3.59
N SER A 87 22.20 27.36 -3.41
CA SER A 87 22.47 26.04 -2.87
C SER A 87 23.00 25.06 -3.91
N ALA A 88 24.24 24.62 -3.79
CA ALA A 88 24.81 23.61 -4.69
C ALA A 88 24.23 22.19 -4.49
N LYS A 89 23.46 21.96 -3.40
CA LYS A 89 22.94 20.64 -3.04
C LYS A 89 21.52 20.36 -3.54
N HIS A 90 20.80 21.36 -4.05
CA HIS A 90 19.38 21.21 -4.38
C HIS A 90 19.16 21.06 -5.89
N ARG A 91 18.27 20.13 -6.26
CA ARG A 91 17.65 20.02 -7.59
C ARG A 91 16.15 20.20 -7.43
N LEU A 92 15.52 20.89 -8.37
CA LEU A 92 14.14 21.35 -8.24
C LEU A 92 13.30 20.77 -9.38
N TYR A 93 12.21 20.09 -9.05
CA TYR A 93 11.37 19.39 -10.03
C TYR A 93 9.94 19.91 -9.96
N PHE A 94 9.48 20.49 -11.07
CA PHE A 94 8.09 20.95 -11.21
C PHE A 94 7.30 19.87 -11.96
N VAL A 95 6.49 19.11 -11.24
CA VAL A 95 5.76 17.96 -11.75
C VAL A 95 4.32 18.37 -12.05
N THR A 96 3.84 18.11 -13.26
CA THR A 96 2.52 18.56 -13.68
C THR A 96 1.86 17.64 -14.71
N ALA A 97 0.53 17.57 -14.66
CA ALA A 97 -0.27 16.94 -15.71
C ALA A 97 -0.29 17.76 -17.01
N ASP A 98 0.06 19.05 -16.94
CA ASP A 98 0.09 19.95 -18.10
C ASP A 98 1.17 19.55 -19.12
N GLN A 99 0.96 19.94 -20.37
CA GLN A 99 1.93 19.77 -21.45
C GLN A 99 2.77 21.04 -21.61
N VAL A 100 4.06 20.88 -21.84
CA VAL A 100 4.90 21.95 -22.39
C VAL A 100 5.05 21.71 -23.89
N LYS A 101 4.68 22.69 -24.72
CA LYS A 101 4.84 22.56 -26.17
C LYS A 101 6.32 22.69 -26.54
N PRO A 102 6.82 21.98 -27.57
CA PRO A 102 8.23 22.06 -27.96
C PRO A 102 8.73 23.46 -28.36
N ASP A 103 7.83 24.33 -28.84
CA ASP A 103 8.10 25.71 -29.23
C ASP A 103 7.97 26.71 -28.07
N ASP A 104 7.47 26.28 -26.90
CA ASP A 104 7.38 27.14 -25.72
C ASP A 104 8.77 27.28 -25.06
N PRO A 105 9.19 28.49 -24.62
CA PRO A 105 10.46 28.69 -23.93
C PRO A 105 10.67 27.79 -22.70
N LEU A 106 9.61 27.42 -21.98
CA LEU A 106 9.69 26.51 -20.84
C LEU A 106 10.11 25.09 -21.24
N TYR A 107 10.04 24.71 -22.51
CA TYR A 107 10.48 23.40 -22.99
C TYR A 107 11.98 23.17 -22.70
N LYS A 108 12.76 24.25 -22.62
CA LYS A 108 14.15 24.21 -22.15
C LYS A 108 14.28 23.61 -20.75
N LEU A 109 13.29 23.78 -19.86
CA LEU A 109 13.32 23.19 -18.52
C LEU A 109 12.89 21.71 -18.50
N VAL A 110 12.34 21.18 -19.59
CA VAL A 110 12.08 19.72 -19.71
C VAL A 110 13.39 18.97 -20.03
N GLN A 111 14.35 19.66 -20.64
CA GLN A 111 15.63 19.11 -21.07
C GLN A 111 16.73 19.44 -20.06
N LYS A 112 17.50 18.43 -19.63
CA LYS A 112 18.52 18.58 -18.59
C LYS A 112 19.66 19.53 -18.98
N ASP A 113 20.13 19.43 -20.22
CA ASP A 113 21.37 20.08 -20.68
C ASP A 113 21.12 21.21 -21.69
N SER A 114 20.02 21.94 -21.55
CA SER A 114 19.65 23.06 -22.42
C SER A 114 20.34 24.38 -22.01
N GLU A 115 20.61 25.24 -22.99
CA GLU A 115 21.03 26.63 -22.76
C GLU A 115 19.80 27.47 -22.33
N ARG A 116 19.88 28.10 -21.15
CA ARG A 116 18.72 28.72 -20.47
C ARG A 116 18.82 30.23 -20.27
N ASN A 117 19.88 30.91 -20.71
CA ASN A 117 20.03 32.35 -20.49
C ASN A 117 18.92 33.16 -21.17
N ASP A 118 18.47 32.76 -22.36
CA ASP A 118 17.33 33.42 -23.01
C ASP A 118 16.03 33.22 -22.23
N LEU A 119 15.85 32.06 -21.59
CA LEU A 119 14.68 31.81 -20.74
C LEU A 119 14.71 32.68 -19.49
N VAL A 120 15.89 32.85 -18.86
CA VAL A 120 16.07 33.74 -17.72
C VAL A 120 15.63 35.16 -18.09
N ARG A 121 16.08 35.68 -19.25
CA ARG A 121 15.66 37.01 -19.75
C ARG A 121 14.15 37.12 -19.94
N LEU A 122 13.52 36.11 -20.55
CA LEU A 122 12.06 36.09 -20.72
C LEU A 122 11.31 36.07 -19.37
N MET A 123 11.84 35.37 -18.37
CA MET A 123 11.29 35.38 -17.02
C MET A 123 11.46 36.74 -16.33
N GLU A 124 12.61 37.41 -16.52
CA GLU A 124 12.84 38.78 -16.03
C GLU A 124 11.86 39.77 -16.66
N ASP A 125 11.65 39.69 -17.97
CA ASP A 125 10.72 40.54 -18.70
C ASP A 125 9.27 40.37 -18.20
N GLU A 126 8.81 39.14 -18.02
CA GLU A 126 7.48 38.86 -17.46
C GLU A 126 7.37 39.38 -16.01
N ALA A 127 8.39 39.16 -15.17
CA ALA A 127 8.40 39.63 -13.79
C ALA A 127 8.32 41.16 -13.70
N ASN A 128 9.14 41.87 -14.49
CA ASN A 128 9.15 43.32 -14.58
C ASN A 128 7.80 43.85 -15.10
N SER A 129 7.26 43.25 -16.16
CA SER A 129 5.97 43.63 -16.74
C SER A 129 4.84 43.56 -15.72
N ILE A 130 4.78 42.48 -14.92
CA ILE A 130 3.78 42.30 -13.87
C ILE A 130 3.94 43.35 -12.76
N ILE A 131 5.16 43.59 -12.30
CA ILE A 131 5.44 44.57 -11.24
C ILE A 131 5.05 45.98 -11.70
N GLU A 132 5.44 46.37 -12.91
CA GLU A 132 5.07 47.67 -13.49
C GLU A 132 3.56 47.82 -13.67
N ALA A 133 2.90 46.81 -14.23
CA ALA A 133 1.44 46.83 -14.41
C ALA A 133 0.71 47.00 -13.08
N ARG A 134 1.21 46.35 -12.02
CA ARG A 134 0.63 46.47 -10.67
C ARG A 134 0.92 47.83 -10.04
N ASN A 135 2.12 48.38 -10.21
CA ASN A 135 2.46 49.72 -9.75
C ASN A 135 1.60 50.80 -10.44
N LYS A 136 1.38 50.69 -11.75
CA LYS A 136 0.45 51.56 -12.51
C LYS A 136 -0.97 51.44 -11.99
N ALA A 137 -1.48 50.22 -11.80
CA ALA A 137 -2.81 50.01 -11.23
C ALA A 137 -2.97 50.59 -9.83
N LYS A 138 -1.92 50.52 -8.99
CA LYS A 138 -1.88 51.10 -7.64
C LYS A 138 -1.91 52.63 -7.70
N ALA A 139 -1.13 53.24 -8.59
CA ALA A 139 -1.13 54.69 -8.81
C ALA A 139 -2.49 55.22 -9.31
N MET A 140 -3.21 54.40 -10.10
CA MET A 140 -4.56 54.69 -10.57
C MET A 140 -5.67 54.37 -9.56
N GLY A 141 -5.34 53.92 -8.34
CA GLY A 141 -6.33 53.61 -7.29
C GLY A 141 -7.19 52.37 -7.55
N LYS A 142 -6.81 51.48 -8.49
CA LYS A 142 -7.59 50.28 -8.85
C LYS A 142 -7.61 49.25 -7.73
N LYS A 143 -8.78 48.68 -7.41
CA LYS A 143 -8.97 47.54 -6.50
C LYS A 143 -9.97 46.53 -7.08
N PRO A 144 -9.69 45.20 -7.04
CA PRO A 144 -8.44 44.57 -6.60
C PRO A 144 -7.29 44.83 -7.59
N LEU A 145 -6.05 44.69 -7.12
CA LEU A 145 -4.87 44.86 -7.95
C LEU A 145 -4.65 43.61 -8.84
N PRO A 146 -4.22 43.79 -10.11
CA PRO A 146 -4.03 42.66 -11.03
C PRO A 146 -2.86 41.75 -10.62
N TYR A 147 -2.88 40.50 -11.08
CA TYR A 147 -1.82 39.50 -10.90
C TYR A 147 -1.49 39.16 -9.43
N GLU A 148 -2.50 39.17 -8.57
CA GLU A 148 -2.36 38.90 -7.13
C GLU A 148 -1.68 37.56 -6.82
N THR A 149 -1.92 36.54 -7.65
CA THR A 149 -1.37 35.19 -7.49
C THR A 149 0.09 35.04 -7.91
N ARG A 150 0.62 35.94 -8.78
CA ARG A 150 1.98 35.85 -9.35
C ARG A 150 2.98 36.82 -8.74
N ILE A 151 2.50 37.97 -8.27
CA ILE A 151 3.35 39.10 -7.88
C ILE A 151 4.47 38.71 -6.90
N ASP A 152 4.17 37.88 -5.90
CA ASP A 152 5.15 37.50 -4.88
C ASP A 152 6.30 36.66 -5.46
N GLY A 153 6.01 35.82 -6.45
CA GLY A 153 7.03 35.06 -7.19
C GLY A 153 7.89 35.97 -8.07
N CYS A 154 7.27 36.91 -8.77
CA CYS A 154 7.99 37.88 -9.59
C CYS A 154 8.91 38.77 -8.74
N LEU A 155 8.44 39.24 -7.58
CA LEU A 155 9.25 40.01 -6.63
C LEU A 155 10.40 39.19 -6.06
N ALA A 156 10.16 37.93 -5.68
CA ALA A 156 11.21 37.04 -5.18
C ALA A 156 12.30 36.80 -6.23
N PHE A 157 11.91 36.54 -7.49
CA PHE A 157 12.84 36.35 -8.59
C PHE A 157 13.65 37.62 -8.90
N ASN A 158 12.99 38.80 -8.92
CA ASN A 158 13.67 40.07 -9.15
C ASN A 158 14.60 40.49 -8.01
N LYS A 159 14.40 39.98 -6.79
CA LYS A 159 15.30 40.22 -5.66
C LYS A 159 16.63 39.49 -5.81
N LEU A 160 16.67 38.40 -6.58
CA LEU A 160 17.90 37.65 -6.87
C LEU A 160 18.83 38.48 -7.77
N SER A 161 20.14 38.29 -7.59
CA SER A 161 21.16 38.79 -8.51
C SER A 161 21.06 38.09 -9.88
N PRO A 162 21.65 38.66 -10.95
CA PRO A 162 21.66 38.02 -12.27
C PRO A 162 22.21 36.58 -12.23
N ASP A 163 23.33 36.35 -11.54
CA ASP A 163 23.92 35.02 -11.41
C ASP A 163 23.02 34.07 -10.61
N GLN A 164 22.36 34.55 -9.57
CA GLN A 164 21.40 33.76 -8.77
C GLN A 164 20.19 33.34 -9.60
N ARG A 165 19.68 34.19 -10.50
CA ARG A 165 18.57 33.84 -11.40
C ARG A 165 18.97 32.73 -12.35
N ILE A 166 20.15 32.82 -12.96
CA ILE A 166 20.70 31.77 -13.83
C ILE A 166 20.85 30.47 -13.05
N ASN A 167 21.49 30.53 -11.87
CA ASN A 167 21.71 29.37 -11.02
C ASN A 167 20.39 28.70 -10.59
N LEU A 168 19.37 29.49 -10.24
CA LEU A 168 18.05 28.96 -9.90
C LEU A 168 17.41 28.25 -11.10
N VAL A 169 17.33 28.91 -12.25
CA VAL A 169 16.68 28.38 -13.45
C VAL A 169 17.40 27.12 -13.96
N ASN A 170 18.72 27.03 -13.82
CA ASN A 170 19.50 25.84 -14.19
C ASN A 170 19.22 24.62 -13.30
N LYS A 171 18.73 24.81 -12.06
CA LYS A 171 18.38 23.71 -11.15
C LYS A 171 16.98 23.16 -11.37
N ILE A 172 16.12 23.89 -12.10
CA ILE A 172 14.72 23.54 -12.30
C ILE A 172 14.58 22.55 -13.46
N LEU A 173 13.82 21.48 -13.26
CA LEU A 173 13.37 20.57 -14.30
C LEU A 173 11.85 20.43 -14.27
N ILE A 174 11.21 20.57 -15.42
CA ILE A 174 9.76 20.35 -15.57
C ILE A 174 9.52 18.90 -16.00
N ARG A 175 8.63 18.21 -15.28
CA ARG A 175 8.10 16.90 -15.65
C ARG A 175 6.65 17.06 -16.10
N PRO A 176 6.42 17.25 -17.41
CA PRO A 176 5.07 17.38 -17.94
C PRO A 176 4.39 16.01 -18.07
N ARG A 177 3.07 16.04 -18.31
CA ARG A 177 2.26 14.85 -18.61
C ARG A 177 2.38 13.75 -17.55
N THR A 178 2.49 14.12 -16.28
CA THR A 178 2.44 13.16 -15.19
C THR A 178 1.07 12.49 -15.14
N PHE A 179 1.08 11.20 -14.81
CA PHE A 179 -0.11 10.37 -14.61
C PHE A 179 -0.96 10.87 -13.43
N ASP A 180 -2.24 10.49 -13.42
CA ASP A 180 -3.16 10.85 -12.33
C ASP A 180 -3.10 9.86 -11.15
N ILE A 181 -3.81 10.17 -10.07
CA ILE A 181 -3.76 9.38 -8.84
C ILE A 181 -4.32 7.95 -9.02
N PHE A 182 -5.26 7.75 -9.93
CA PHE A 182 -5.86 6.45 -10.22
C PHE A 182 -4.92 5.56 -11.07
N GLN A 183 -3.90 6.13 -11.67
CA GLN A 183 -2.91 5.43 -12.49
C GLN A 183 -1.67 4.97 -11.72
N VAL A 184 -1.52 5.35 -10.44
CA VAL A 184 -0.36 4.99 -9.60
C VAL A 184 -0.13 3.47 -9.56
N GLN A 185 -1.19 2.67 -9.41
CA GLN A 185 -1.05 1.21 -9.35
C GLN A 185 -0.48 0.64 -10.65
N ALA A 186 -0.85 1.20 -11.80
CA ALA A 186 -0.28 0.79 -13.08
C ALA A 186 1.22 1.12 -13.19
N GLU A 187 1.65 2.27 -12.66
CA GLU A 187 3.07 2.62 -12.59
C GLU A 187 3.87 1.67 -11.66
N VAL A 188 3.30 1.30 -10.51
CA VAL A 188 3.92 0.30 -9.61
C VAL A 188 4.03 -1.06 -10.31
N ILE A 189 2.98 -1.52 -10.99
CA ILE A 189 3.01 -2.77 -11.77
C ILE A 189 4.07 -2.70 -12.87
N ARG A 190 4.22 -1.55 -13.54
CA ARG A 190 5.25 -1.33 -14.56
C ARG A 190 6.66 -1.49 -13.97
N ILE A 191 6.92 -0.96 -12.78
CA ILE A 191 8.22 -1.15 -12.10
C ILE A 191 8.43 -2.62 -11.71
N LEU A 192 7.40 -3.28 -11.16
CA LEU A 192 7.43 -4.69 -10.79
C LEU A 192 7.63 -5.65 -11.98
N SER A 193 7.41 -5.19 -13.21
CA SER A 193 7.58 -6.02 -14.41
C SER A 193 8.98 -6.64 -14.54
N ASN A 194 9.99 -5.97 -13.98
CA ASN A 194 11.39 -6.41 -13.97
C ASN A 194 11.75 -7.31 -12.76
N MET A 195 10.83 -7.51 -11.80
CA MET A 195 11.13 -8.13 -10.50
C MET A 195 10.21 -9.31 -10.15
N ALA A 196 9.00 -9.34 -10.71
CA ALA A 196 7.98 -10.32 -10.35
C ALA A 196 7.28 -10.95 -11.58
N VAL A 197 6.76 -12.16 -11.39
CA VAL A 197 5.98 -12.89 -12.41
C VAL A 197 4.66 -12.19 -12.69
N SER A 198 4.21 -12.22 -13.95
CA SER A 198 3.06 -11.41 -14.40
C SER A 198 1.78 -11.61 -13.59
N LYS A 199 1.52 -12.84 -13.13
CA LYS A 199 0.33 -13.18 -12.35
C LYS A 199 0.27 -12.51 -10.97
N SER A 200 1.42 -12.29 -10.32
CA SER A 200 1.46 -11.77 -8.95
C SER A 200 1.63 -10.25 -8.88
N ARG A 201 2.03 -9.58 -9.96
CA ARG A 201 2.28 -8.12 -9.98
C ARG A 201 1.10 -7.29 -9.45
N PRO A 202 -0.17 -7.53 -9.84
CA PRO A 202 -1.29 -6.73 -9.35
C PRO A 202 -1.48 -6.84 -7.84
N LEU A 203 -1.40 -8.07 -7.30
CA LEU A 203 -1.55 -8.35 -5.86
C LEU A 203 -0.40 -7.76 -5.04
N ILE A 204 0.84 -7.87 -5.54
CA ILE A 204 2.01 -7.25 -4.93
C ILE A 204 1.87 -5.73 -4.92
N ALA A 205 1.46 -5.13 -6.05
CA ALA A 205 1.27 -3.68 -6.16
C ALA A 205 0.21 -3.17 -5.18
N GLU A 206 -0.93 -3.86 -5.06
CA GLU A 206 -1.98 -3.49 -4.12
C GLU A 206 -1.48 -3.52 -2.67
N ARG A 207 -0.86 -4.62 -2.25
CA ARG A 207 -0.33 -4.78 -0.89
C ARG A 207 0.80 -3.79 -0.59
N LEU A 208 1.65 -3.50 -1.56
CA LEU A 208 2.72 -2.50 -1.42
C LEU A 208 2.14 -1.09 -1.23
N LEU A 209 1.10 -0.73 -1.98
CA LEU A 209 0.44 0.57 -1.83
C LEU A 209 -0.28 0.70 -0.48
N GLN A 210 -0.90 -0.38 0.02
CA GLN A 210 -1.49 -0.41 1.36
C GLN A 210 -0.43 -0.25 2.45
N TRP A 211 0.67 -0.99 2.35
CA TRP A 211 1.80 -0.85 3.26
C TRP A 211 2.37 0.57 3.22
N TRP A 212 2.60 1.11 2.02
CA TRP A 212 3.15 2.44 1.83
C TRP A 212 2.27 3.51 2.46
N ASP A 213 0.96 3.46 2.23
CA ASP A 213 0.02 4.44 2.79
C ASP A 213 0.05 4.41 4.33
N LYS A 214 0.01 3.22 4.93
CA LYS A 214 0.13 3.06 6.39
C LYS A 214 1.48 3.58 6.88
N ARG A 215 2.57 3.20 6.21
CA ARG A 215 3.93 3.51 6.64
C ARG A 215 4.23 5.00 6.55
N MET A 216 3.68 5.70 5.55
CA MET A 216 3.77 7.15 5.42
C MET A 216 3.10 7.89 6.59
N LEU A 217 1.98 7.38 7.11
CA LEU A 217 1.32 7.98 8.29
C LEU A 217 2.13 7.82 9.58
N GLU A 218 2.89 6.72 9.68
CA GLU A 218 3.70 6.40 10.86
C GLU A 218 5.10 7.03 10.80
N SER A 219 5.55 7.46 9.62
CA SER A 219 6.90 7.96 9.41
C SER A 219 7.07 9.41 9.86
N LYS A 220 8.04 9.64 10.76
CA LYS A 220 8.47 10.98 11.19
C LYS A 220 9.68 11.49 10.40
N ASP A 221 10.64 10.60 10.12
CA ASP A 221 11.94 10.94 9.55
C ASP A 221 12.07 10.58 8.05
N GLY A 222 10.97 10.17 7.42
CA GLY A 222 10.93 9.68 6.04
C GLY A 222 11.07 8.16 5.93
N ILE A 223 10.94 7.65 4.71
CA ILE A 223 11.10 6.23 4.38
C ILE A 223 12.36 6.07 3.54
N THR A 224 13.26 5.15 3.91
CA THR A 224 14.51 4.91 3.19
C THR A 224 14.30 3.97 2.00
N LYS A 225 15.19 4.05 1.02
CA LYS A 225 15.21 3.12 -0.12
C LYS A 225 15.40 1.67 0.35
N SER A 226 16.30 1.44 1.31
CA SER A 226 16.52 0.12 1.91
C SER A 226 15.24 -0.48 2.51
N GLU A 227 14.42 0.32 3.19
CA GLU A 227 13.15 -0.12 3.76
C GLU A 227 12.15 -0.49 2.66
N LEU A 228 12.01 0.36 1.64
CA LEU A 228 11.15 0.07 0.48
C LEU A 228 11.58 -1.22 -0.22
N VAL A 229 12.86 -1.36 -0.54
CA VAL A 229 13.40 -2.53 -1.23
C VAL A 229 13.20 -3.80 -0.40
N PHE A 230 13.44 -3.74 0.92
CA PHE A 230 13.15 -4.85 1.82
C PHE A 230 11.67 -5.27 1.75
N ASN A 231 10.74 -4.31 1.82
CA ASN A 231 9.31 -4.61 1.77
C ASN A 231 8.89 -5.20 0.42
N VAL A 232 9.42 -4.66 -0.69
CA VAL A 232 9.19 -5.20 -2.03
C VAL A 232 9.65 -6.66 -2.13
N HIS A 233 10.86 -6.98 -1.67
CA HIS A 233 11.36 -8.35 -1.67
C HIS A 233 10.56 -9.26 -0.76
N TYR A 234 10.15 -8.78 0.41
CA TYR A 234 9.30 -9.51 1.33
C TYR A 234 7.95 -9.87 0.69
N LEU A 235 7.29 -8.91 0.02
CA LEU A 235 6.04 -9.16 -0.70
C LEU A 235 6.25 -10.13 -1.86
N ILE A 236 7.29 -9.97 -2.67
CA ILE A 236 7.59 -10.90 -3.77
C ILE A 236 7.76 -12.34 -3.23
N ALA A 237 8.46 -12.52 -2.11
CA ALA A 237 8.67 -13.82 -1.49
C ALA A 237 7.37 -14.51 -1.01
N GLN A 238 6.35 -13.73 -0.62
CA GLN A 238 5.05 -14.28 -0.22
C GLN A 238 4.25 -14.87 -1.39
N PHE A 239 4.47 -14.37 -2.62
CA PHE A 239 3.77 -14.81 -3.82
C PHE A 239 4.59 -15.78 -4.68
N GLN A 240 5.66 -16.36 -4.13
CA GLN A 240 6.37 -17.45 -4.77
C GLN A 240 5.51 -18.72 -4.79
N ASP A 241 5.71 -19.58 -5.78
CA ASP A 241 4.87 -20.78 -5.96
C ASP A 241 4.94 -21.76 -4.78
N ASN A 242 6.02 -21.71 -3.99
CA ASN A 242 6.23 -22.53 -2.80
C ASN A 242 5.74 -21.88 -1.49
N ASN A 243 5.11 -20.70 -1.57
CA ASN A 243 4.64 -19.94 -0.42
C ASN A 243 3.23 -19.37 -0.64
N LEU A 244 2.64 -18.84 0.43
CA LEU A 244 1.36 -18.12 0.40
C LEU A 244 1.43 -16.86 1.27
N PRO A 245 0.72 -15.78 0.93
CA PRO A 245 0.62 -14.60 1.78
C PRO A 245 -0.04 -14.92 3.13
N ASP A 246 0.53 -14.40 4.21
CA ASP A 246 0.00 -14.55 5.58
C ASP A 246 -0.64 -13.24 6.04
N ASP A 247 -1.95 -13.25 6.17
CA ASP A 247 -2.77 -12.09 6.50
C ASP A 247 -3.35 -12.16 7.92
N PHE A 248 -3.38 -13.36 8.54
CA PHE A 248 -4.15 -13.61 9.76
C PHE A 248 -3.37 -14.21 10.94
N SER A 249 -2.08 -14.53 10.81
CA SER A 249 -1.30 -15.10 11.93
C SER A 249 -1.20 -14.16 13.13
N ILE A 250 -0.95 -12.87 12.88
CA ILE A 250 -0.80 -11.82 13.91
C ILE A 250 -2.11 -11.11 14.24
N VAL A 251 -3.17 -11.36 13.47
CA VAL A 251 -4.48 -10.72 13.67
C VAL A 251 -5.24 -11.48 14.75
N THR A 252 -5.89 -10.73 15.63
CA THR A 252 -6.76 -11.28 16.68
C THR A 252 -8.18 -10.79 16.42
N PRO A 253 -9.18 -11.69 16.41
CA PRO A 253 -10.57 -11.28 16.21
C PRO A 253 -11.03 -10.35 17.34
N ALA A 254 -11.79 -9.32 17.00
CA ALA A 254 -12.37 -8.40 17.99
C ALA A 254 -13.40 -9.09 18.89
N SER A 255 -14.12 -10.07 18.36
CA SER A 255 -14.98 -10.99 19.10
C SER A 255 -14.93 -12.37 18.43
N ILE A 256 -15.11 -13.42 19.25
CA ILE A 256 -15.24 -14.81 18.80
C ILE A 256 -16.69 -15.29 18.78
N ASP A 257 -17.66 -14.43 19.10
CA ASP A 257 -19.05 -14.84 19.29
C ASP A 257 -19.67 -15.42 18.01
N SER A 258 -19.25 -14.94 16.84
CA SER A 258 -19.68 -15.47 15.53
C SER A 258 -19.06 -16.82 15.16
N GLU A 259 -17.99 -17.21 15.85
CA GLU A 259 -17.29 -18.49 15.66
C GLU A 259 -17.72 -19.54 16.68
N LEU A 260 -18.31 -19.08 17.79
CA LEU A 260 -19.00 -19.92 18.76
C LEU A 260 -20.40 -20.26 18.23
N GLY A 261 -20.96 -21.36 18.71
CA GLY A 261 -22.14 -22.01 18.15
C GLY A 261 -21.80 -23.05 17.09
N GLY A 262 -22.84 -23.61 16.45
CA GLY A 262 -22.70 -24.63 15.42
C GLY A 262 -22.25 -25.99 15.95
N PHE A 263 -21.82 -26.86 15.04
CA PHE A 263 -21.37 -28.20 15.38
C PHE A 263 -19.96 -28.22 15.95
N MET A 264 -19.10 -27.25 15.62
CA MET A 264 -17.77 -27.13 16.21
C MET A 264 -17.82 -27.01 17.73
N GLU A 265 -18.70 -26.14 18.26
CA GLU A 265 -18.87 -26.00 19.71
C GLU A 265 -19.49 -27.25 20.32
N LYS A 266 -20.55 -27.81 19.70
CA LYS A 266 -21.21 -29.04 20.16
C LYS A 266 -20.25 -30.23 20.21
N GLN A 267 -19.33 -30.36 19.25
CA GLN A 267 -18.28 -31.38 19.24
C GLN A 267 -17.35 -31.26 20.44
N ILE A 268 -16.97 -30.04 20.82
CA ILE A 268 -16.09 -29.80 21.97
C ILE A 268 -16.82 -30.10 23.29
N ASP A 269 -18.11 -29.75 23.36
CA ASP A 269 -18.95 -30.12 24.51
C ASP A 269 -19.15 -31.62 24.64
N LEU A 270 -19.32 -32.30 23.50
CA LEU A 270 -19.52 -33.75 23.47
C LEU A 270 -18.38 -34.50 24.16
N VAL A 271 -17.15 -33.99 24.10
CA VAL A 271 -15.96 -34.56 24.76
C VAL A 271 -15.58 -33.88 26.08
N ASN A 272 -16.49 -33.10 26.70
CA ASN A 272 -16.23 -32.34 27.92
C ASN A 272 -14.96 -31.46 27.81
N GLY A 273 -14.77 -30.78 26.67
CA GLY A 273 -13.56 -30.01 26.35
C GLY A 273 -13.42 -28.68 27.10
N GLY A 274 -14.54 -28.11 27.56
CA GLY A 274 -14.59 -26.86 28.33
C GLY A 274 -14.32 -25.60 27.51
N PHE A 275 -14.56 -24.43 28.12
CA PHE A 275 -14.54 -23.15 27.40
C PHE A 275 -13.16 -22.76 26.85
N SER A 276 -12.06 -23.08 27.54
CA SER A 276 -10.71 -22.74 27.05
C SER A 276 -10.40 -23.38 25.69
N ARG A 277 -10.84 -24.62 25.45
CA ARG A 277 -10.71 -25.29 24.15
C ARG A 277 -11.63 -24.67 23.10
N LYS A 278 -12.87 -24.32 23.48
CA LYS A 278 -13.80 -23.59 22.59
C LYS A 278 -13.21 -22.27 22.11
N LYS A 279 -12.70 -21.45 23.04
CA LYS A 279 -12.06 -20.16 22.72
C LYS A 279 -10.87 -20.35 21.77
N ARG A 280 -10.00 -21.32 22.05
CA ARG A 280 -8.84 -21.65 21.19
C ARG A 280 -9.27 -22.09 19.80
N ALA A 281 -10.28 -22.97 19.73
CA ALA A 281 -10.83 -23.48 18.48
C ALA A 281 -11.46 -22.35 17.65
N ALA A 282 -12.25 -21.49 18.27
CA ALA A 282 -12.89 -20.35 17.63
C ALA A 282 -11.85 -19.38 17.02
N ILE A 283 -10.78 -19.04 17.75
CA ILE A 283 -9.71 -18.17 17.22
C ILE A 283 -8.99 -18.83 16.04
N ALA A 284 -8.62 -20.11 16.16
CA ALA A 284 -7.92 -20.83 15.10
C ALA A 284 -8.79 -20.95 13.84
N ARG A 285 -10.07 -21.31 14.01
CA ARG A 285 -11.07 -21.43 12.95
C ARG A 285 -11.28 -20.09 12.26
N TRP A 286 -11.45 -19.01 13.02
CA TRP A 286 -11.57 -17.65 12.46
C TRP A 286 -10.39 -17.31 11.55
N ARG A 287 -9.15 -17.51 12.04
CA ARG A 287 -7.94 -17.21 11.26
C ARG A 287 -7.88 -18.06 9.99
N ALA A 288 -8.10 -19.37 10.09
CA ALA A 288 -8.07 -20.26 8.93
C ALA A 288 -9.15 -19.90 7.90
N ARG A 289 -10.39 -19.64 8.34
CA ARG A 289 -11.50 -19.27 7.47
C ARG A 289 -11.23 -17.97 6.71
N ASN A 290 -10.83 -16.91 7.41
CA ASN A 290 -10.56 -15.62 6.78
C ASN A 290 -9.30 -15.66 5.90
N GLN A 291 -8.25 -16.40 6.29
CA GLN A 291 -7.06 -16.59 5.45
C GLN A 291 -7.41 -17.30 4.13
N ARG A 292 -8.20 -18.36 4.21
CA ARG A 292 -8.65 -19.14 3.04
C ARG A 292 -9.53 -18.30 2.13
N GLU A 293 -10.47 -17.54 2.71
CA GLU A 293 -11.32 -16.62 1.96
C GLU A 293 -10.49 -15.55 1.24
N ARG A 294 -9.49 -14.97 1.91
CA ARG A 294 -8.58 -14.00 1.29
C ARG A 294 -7.81 -14.60 0.12
N TRP A 295 -7.28 -15.81 0.27
CA TRP A 295 -6.62 -16.50 -0.84
C TRP A 295 -7.57 -16.71 -2.02
N ILE A 296 -8.77 -17.25 -1.78
CA ILE A 296 -9.74 -17.49 -2.86
C ILE A 296 -10.15 -16.20 -3.58
N GLN A 297 -10.23 -15.06 -2.86
CA GLN A 297 -10.43 -13.75 -3.46
C GLN A 297 -9.25 -13.29 -4.33
N ASP A 298 -8.02 -13.58 -3.90
CA ASP A 298 -6.79 -13.25 -4.62
C ASP A 298 -6.63 -14.12 -5.90
N ASP A 299 -6.95 -15.43 -5.84
CA ASP A 299 -7.00 -16.35 -6.99
C ASP A 299 -7.94 -17.55 -6.72
N LEU A 300 -8.95 -17.75 -7.58
CA LEU A 300 -9.91 -18.86 -7.45
C LEU A 300 -9.27 -20.24 -7.50
N LEU A 301 -8.07 -20.38 -8.09
CA LEU A 301 -7.34 -21.65 -8.15
C LEU A 301 -6.96 -22.17 -6.74
N TYR A 302 -6.81 -21.28 -5.76
CA TYR A 302 -6.54 -21.69 -4.38
C TYR A 302 -7.68 -22.52 -3.78
N ALA A 303 -8.92 -22.39 -4.28
CA ALA A 303 -10.03 -23.22 -3.81
C ALA A 303 -9.75 -24.72 -4.03
N MET A 304 -9.21 -25.08 -5.20
CA MET A 304 -8.89 -26.48 -5.53
C MET A 304 -7.74 -27.02 -4.68
N GLU A 305 -6.71 -26.20 -4.45
CA GLU A 305 -5.57 -26.57 -3.58
C GLU A 305 -6.03 -26.79 -2.14
N LEU A 306 -6.91 -25.93 -1.64
CA LEU A 306 -7.49 -26.00 -0.31
C LEU A 306 -8.42 -27.22 -0.11
N GLU A 307 -9.22 -27.58 -1.11
CA GLU A 307 -10.02 -28.81 -1.09
C GLU A 307 -9.14 -30.07 -1.03
N GLY A 308 -8.07 -30.11 -1.84
CA GLY A 308 -7.09 -31.20 -1.78
C GLY A 308 -6.40 -31.27 -0.42
N TYR A 309 -6.09 -30.12 0.18
CA TYR A 309 -5.48 -30.05 1.51
C TYR A 309 -6.45 -30.56 2.60
N ASP A 310 -7.74 -30.23 2.53
CA ASP A 310 -8.75 -30.73 3.47
C ASP A 310 -8.88 -32.26 3.42
N GLU A 311 -8.72 -32.86 2.25
CA GLU A 311 -8.71 -34.32 2.10
C GLU A 311 -7.50 -34.96 2.79
N VAL A 312 -6.31 -34.34 2.70
CA VAL A 312 -5.13 -34.77 3.47
C VAL A 312 -5.40 -34.68 4.97
N LEU A 313 -5.98 -33.58 5.45
CA LEU A 313 -6.33 -33.42 6.86
C LEU A 313 -7.30 -34.50 7.33
N ARG A 314 -8.30 -34.82 6.50
CA ARG A 314 -9.29 -35.86 6.78
C ARG A 314 -8.63 -37.24 6.89
N GLN A 315 -7.73 -37.59 5.97
CA GLN A 315 -7.01 -38.87 6.00
C GLN A 315 -6.17 -39.02 7.27
N VAL A 316 -5.36 -38.01 7.62
CA VAL A 316 -4.51 -38.05 8.83
C VAL A 316 -5.34 -38.11 10.11
N TRP A 317 -6.52 -37.49 10.13
CA TRP A 317 -7.46 -37.62 11.24
C TRP A 317 -8.08 -39.03 11.30
N ASP A 318 -8.46 -39.59 10.16
CA ASP A 318 -9.09 -40.92 10.06
C ASP A 318 -8.14 -42.02 10.56
N ASP A 319 -6.85 -41.93 10.20
CA ASP A 319 -5.77 -42.82 10.70
C ASP A 319 -5.65 -42.87 12.23
N ARG A 320 -6.18 -41.86 12.92
CA ARG A 320 -6.22 -41.77 14.39
C ARG A 320 -7.60 -42.08 14.96
N HIS A 321 -8.65 -41.58 14.31
CA HIS A 321 -10.02 -41.70 14.79
C HIS A 321 -10.58 -43.10 14.59
N ALA A 322 -10.32 -43.74 13.44
CA ALA A 322 -10.87 -45.06 13.14
C ALA A 322 -10.36 -46.14 14.13
N PRO A 323 -9.05 -46.29 14.40
CA PRO A 323 -8.57 -47.23 15.42
C PRO A 323 -9.07 -46.87 16.81
N MET A 324 -9.09 -45.57 17.16
CA MET A 324 -9.64 -45.11 18.44
C MET A 324 -11.11 -45.50 18.59
N LYS A 325 -11.91 -45.45 17.50
CA LYS A 325 -13.31 -45.84 17.52
C LYS A 325 -13.46 -47.35 17.75
N ASP A 326 -12.66 -48.16 17.07
CA ASP A 326 -12.69 -49.62 17.22
C ASP A 326 -12.28 -50.05 18.64
N ASP A 327 -11.23 -49.42 19.19
CA ASP A 327 -10.73 -49.69 20.54
C ASP A 327 -11.72 -49.29 21.64
N LEU A 328 -12.68 -48.42 21.34
CA LEU A 328 -13.68 -47.90 22.28
C LEU A 328 -15.06 -48.56 22.16
N LEU A 329 -15.20 -49.61 21.36
CA LEU A 329 -16.46 -50.34 21.23
C LEU A 329 -16.86 -50.98 22.57
N GLY A 330 -18.00 -50.54 23.11
CA GLY A 330 -18.55 -51.03 24.39
C GLY A 330 -17.94 -50.41 25.64
N GLU A 331 -17.01 -49.45 25.47
CA GLU A 331 -16.44 -48.69 26.58
C GLU A 331 -17.42 -47.68 27.17
N SER A 332 -17.13 -47.21 28.38
CA SER A 332 -17.98 -46.21 29.03
C SER A 332 -17.89 -44.85 28.36
N GLU A 333 -18.99 -44.09 28.36
CA GLU A 333 -19.06 -42.73 27.79
C GLU A 333 -17.95 -41.82 28.34
N ASN A 334 -17.56 -41.95 29.60
CA ASN A 334 -16.48 -41.15 30.19
C ASN A 334 -15.13 -41.41 29.52
N VAL A 335 -14.83 -42.68 29.19
CA VAL A 335 -13.61 -43.06 28.48
C VAL A 335 -13.64 -42.54 27.04
N CYS A 336 -14.79 -42.65 26.36
CA CYS A 336 -14.97 -42.10 25.01
C CYS A 336 -14.74 -40.58 24.97
N LYS A 337 -15.27 -39.85 25.95
CA LYS A 337 -15.05 -38.41 26.11
C LYS A 337 -13.59 -38.08 26.39
N GLU A 338 -12.92 -38.84 27.25
CA GLU A 338 -11.52 -38.63 27.56
C GLU A 338 -10.63 -38.80 26.32
N LYS A 339 -10.80 -39.91 25.58
CA LYS A 339 -10.04 -40.17 24.36
C LYS A 339 -10.35 -39.17 23.25
N GLY A 340 -11.62 -38.80 23.08
CA GLY A 340 -11.99 -37.75 22.12
C GLY A 340 -11.38 -36.39 22.48
N ARG A 341 -11.27 -36.06 23.78
CA ARG A 341 -10.57 -34.86 24.24
C ARG A 341 -9.06 -34.94 23.98
N CYS A 342 -8.44 -36.10 24.11
CA CYS A 342 -7.04 -36.31 23.71
C CYS A 342 -6.85 -36.04 22.21
N LEU A 343 -7.76 -36.51 21.35
CA LEU A 343 -7.72 -36.24 19.91
C LEU A 343 -7.89 -34.74 19.60
N LEU A 344 -8.81 -34.06 20.28
CA LEU A 344 -8.99 -32.61 20.19
C LEU A 344 -7.74 -31.83 20.61
N ASP A 345 -7.01 -32.29 21.63
CA ASP A 345 -5.77 -31.65 22.06
C ASP A 345 -4.60 -31.96 21.13
N TRP A 346 -4.54 -33.17 20.58
CA TRP A 346 -3.57 -33.55 19.55
C TRP A 346 -3.65 -32.60 18.34
N VAL A 347 -4.86 -32.23 17.90
CA VAL A 347 -5.05 -31.25 16.82
C VAL A 347 -4.29 -29.94 17.09
N HIS A 348 -4.27 -29.46 18.33
CA HIS A 348 -3.57 -28.21 18.65
C HIS A 348 -2.08 -28.39 18.94
N ASN A 349 -1.71 -29.47 19.62
CA ASN A 349 -0.37 -29.64 20.18
C ASN A 349 0.61 -30.28 19.19
N GLU A 350 0.12 -31.17 18.32
CA GLU A 350 0.98 -32.14 17.62
C GLU A 350 0.66 -32.29 16.14
N SER A 351 -0.55 -31.94 15.67
CA SER A 351 -0.95 -32.18 14.27
C SER A 351 0.01 -31.61 13.24
N HIS A 352 0.58 -30.43 13.50
CA HIS A 352 1.58 -29.77 12.65
C HIS A 352 2.90 -30.55 12.50
N LEU A 353 3.18 -31.51 13.38
CA LEU A 353 4.35 -32.40 13.27
C LEU A 353 4.10 -33.60 12.34
N HIS A 354 2.82 -33.90 12.06
CA HIS A 354 2.40 -35.06 11.27
C HIS A 354 1.84 -34.69 9.90
N ILE A 355 1.55 -33.41 9.69
CA ILE A 355 0.91 -32.91 8.48
C ILE A 355 1.88 -31.96 7.79
N ASN A 356 2.24 -32.28 6.56
CA ASN A 356 3.00 -31.37 5.72
C ASN A 356 2.19 -30.08 5.50
N PRO A 357 2.84 -28.91 5.49
CA PRO A 357 2.16 -27.66 5.20
C PRO A 357 1.62 -27.65 3.77
N ILE A 358 0.56 -26.86 3.54
CA ILE A 358 -0.07 -26.73 2.22
C ILE A 358 0.92 -26.35 1.12
N ARG A 359 1.92 -25.52 1.47
CA ARG A 359 3.11 -25.24 0.66
C ARG A 359 4.35 -25.26 1.54
N THR A 360 5.51 -25.55 0.94
CA THR A 360 6.74 -25.83 1.71
C THR A 360 7.14 -24.68 2.65
N GLU A 361 6.94 -23.43 2.24
CA GLU A 361 7.29 -22.25 3.04
C GLU A 361 6.16 -21.75 3.95
N TRP A 362 4.97 -22.33 3.86
CA TRP A 362 3.89 -21.99 4.78
C TRP A 362 4.13 -22.63 6.15
N LYS A 363 4.57 -21.83 7.14
CA LYS A 363 4.88 -22.33 8.50
C LYS A 363 3.80 -22.04 9.54
N GLN A 364 2.66 -21.49 9.14
CA GLN A 364 1.64 -21.06 10.09
C GLN A 364 0.66 -22.19 10.45
N HIS A 365 0.79 -22.71 11.66
CA HIS A 365 0.00 -23.88 12.12
C HIS A 365 -1.49 -23.57 12.31
N PHE A 366 -1.88 -22.29 12.40
CA PHE A 366 -3.30 -21.92 12.56
C PHE A 366 -4.15 -22.44 11.40
N LEU A 367 -3.59 -22.61 10.19
CA LEU A 367 -4.31 -23.15 9.05
C LEU A 367 -4.76 -24.60 9.32
N ILE A 368 -3.86 -25.45 9.82
CA ILE A 368 -4.15 -26.84 10.18
C ILE A 368 -5.19 -26.86 11.31
N HIS A 369 -4.90 -26.16 12.40
CA HIS A 369 -5.75 -26.16 13.59
C HIS A 369 -7.17 -25.67 13.29
N GLY A 370 -7.29 -24.55 12.58
CA GLY A 370 -8.57 -23.96 12.22
C GLY A 370 -9.33 -24.78 11.18
N SER A 371 -8.64 -25.39 10.22
CA SER A 371 -9.28 -26.24 9.21
C SER A 371 -9.90 -27.49 9.84
N TYR A 372 -9.24 -28.10 10.84
CA TYR A 372 -9.85 -29.19 11.60
C TYR A 372 -11.13 -28.78 12.32
N HIS A 373 -11.17 -27.58 12.90
CA HIS A 373 -12.38 -27.05 13.53
C HIS A 373 -13.47 -26.71 12.51
N GLN A 374 -13.10 -26.23 11.32
CA GLN A 374 -14.05 -26.02 10.21
C GLN A 374 -14.63 -27.35 9.73
N LEU A 375 -13.80 -28.37 9.51
CA LEU A 375 -14.24 -29.72 9.12
C LEU A 375 -15.12 -30.37 10.20
N ALA A 376 -14.87 -30.08 11.48
CA ALA A 376 -15.69 -30.56 12.59
C ALA A 376 -17.07 -29.89 12.61
N ASP A 377 -17.13 -28.60 12.27
CA ASP A 377 -18.40 -27.88 12.08
C ASP A 377 -19.21 -28.44 10.90
N GLU A 378 -18.53 -28.89 9.84
CA GLU A 378 -19.14 -29.52 8.68
C GLU A 378 -19.48 -31.02 8.90
N LEU A 379 -19.21 -31.55 10.10
CA LEU A 379 -19.36 -32.97 10.46
C LEU A 379 -18.57 -33.95 9.55
N LYS A 380 -17.54 -33.45 8.86
CA LYS A 380 -16.61 -34.27 8.07
C LYS A 380 -15.60 -35.00 8.95
N VAL A 381 -15.19 -34.36 10.04
CA VAL A 381 -14.37 -34.95 11.12
C VAL A 381 -15.06 -34.75 12.47
N GLY A 382 -14.58 -35.41 13.53
CA GLY A 382 -15.11 -35.24 14.87
C GLY A 382 -14.20 -35.80 15.96
N TRP A 383 -14.53 -35.48 17.21
CA TRP A 383 -13.67 -35.83 18.35
C TRP A 383 -14.13 -37.10 19.05
N HIS A 384 -15.44 -37.26 19.26
CA HIS A 384 -16.02 -38.46 19.88
C HIS A 384 -16.07 -39.62 18.87
N PRO A 385 -15.90 -40.90 19.27
CA PRO A 385 -16.01 -42.05 18.34
C PRO A 385 -17.36 -42.12 17.61
N GLU A 386 -18.44 -41.74 18.30
CA GLU A 386 -19.82 -41.73 17.80
C GLU A 386 -20.34 -40.31 17.48
N PHE A 387 -19.46 -39.36 17.16
CA PHE A 387 -19.87 -37.95 17.00
C PHE A 387 -20.97 -37.76 15.95
N LYS A 388 -20.93 -38.51 14.84
CA LYS A 388 -21.92 -38.42 13.77
C LYS A 388 -23.29 -38.78 14.31
N ASP A 389 -23.42 -39.89 15.02
CA ASP A 389 -24.71 -40.37 15.53
C ASP A 389 -25.26 -39.45 16.61
N LYS A 390 -24.39 -38.94 17.51
CA LYS A 390 -24.80 -38.06 18.61
C LYS A 390 -25.16 -36.63 18.16
N LEU A 391 -24.59 -36.14 17.06
CA LEU A 391 -24.79 -34.76 16.58
C LEU A 391 -25.69 -34.65 15.34
N SER A 392 -25.91 -35.73 14.59
CA SER A 392 -26.85 -35.72 13.46
C SER A 392 -28.32 -35.77 13.86
N GLN A 393 -28.62 -36.15 15.12
CA GLN A 393 -29.95 -36.04 15.73
C GLN A 393 -30.37 -34.59 16.03
N ASP A 394 -29.43 -33.65 15.91
CA ASP A 394 -29.57 -32.22 16.20
C ASP A 394 -29.74 -31.36 14.93
N LYS A 395 -29.87 -31.99 13.75
CA LYS A 395 -30.29 -31.35 12.49
C LYS A 395 -31.81 -31.27 12.42
#